data_AF-A0A1I6Q7W9-F1
#
_entry.id   AF-A0A1I6Q7W9-F1
#
_cell.length_a   1.000
_cell.length_b   1.000
_cell.length_c   1.000
_cell.angle_alpha   90.00
_cell.angle_beta   90.00
_cell.angle_gamma   90.00
#
_symmetry.space_group_name_H-M   'P 1'
#
loop_
_entity.id
_entity.type
_entity.pdbx_description
1 polymer ?
#
loop_
_entity_poly.entity_id
_entity_poly.type
_entity_poly.pdbx_seq_one_letter_code
_entity_poly.pdbx_strand_id
1 'polypeptide(L)' 'MTLYTIMSGEQIFEGMWKEQPALLEMEVEGRLLQIMPVNERSGVIVRLINGSLYDYLDSAYAPGREISLNSAQN' A
#
# COMPACT_ATOMS: atom_id res chain seq x y z
N MET A 1 -25.19 6.39 6.84
CA MET A 1 -24.98 7.50 7.80
C MET A 1 -23.78 8.29 7.31
N THR A 2 -23.97 9.58 7.02
CA THR A 2 -22.88 10.47 6.57
C THR A 2 -22.54 11.39 7.73
N LEU A 3 -21.30 11.33 8.20
CA LEU A 3 -20.80 12.19 9.28
C LEU A 3 -20.33 13.51 8.65
N TYR A 4 -21.03 14.61 8.91
CA TYR A 4 -20.60 15.95 8.51
C TYR A 4 -19.81 16.57 9.67
N THR A 5 -18.50 16.72 9.47
CA THR A 5 -17.60 17.43 10.38
C THR A 5 -17.11 18.69 9.68
N ILE A 6 -17.23 19.84 10.36
CA ILE A 6 -16.64 21.11 9.94
C ILE A 6 -15.12 21.04 10.17
N MET A 7 -14.38 20.71 9.12
CA MET A 7 -12.92 20.78 9.07
C MET A 7 -12.52 22.08 8.36
N SER A 8 -11.50 22.80 8.86
CA SER A 8 -11.03 24.01 8.19
C SER A 8 -10.36 23.67 6.85
N GLY A 9 -10.39 24.60 5.89
CA GLY A 9 -9.70 24.39 4.61
C GLY A 9 -8.21 24.09 4.78
N GLU A 10 -7.56 24.74 5.74
CA GLU A 10 -6.15 24.52 6.09
C GLU A 10 -5.87 23.07 6.51
N GLN A 11 -6.74 22.47 7.32
CA GLN A 11 -6.61 21.08 7.77
C GLN A 11 -6.84 20.05 6.66
N ILE A 12 -7.71 20.35 5.69
CA ILE A 12 -7.89 19.48 4.50
C ILE A 12 -6.60 19.43 3.67
N PHE A 13 -5.90 20.56 3.64
CA PHE A 13 -4.72 20.75 2.84
C PHE A 13 -3.41 20.40 3.57
N GLU A 14 -3.48 20.13 4.88
CA GLU A 14 -2.36 19.66 5.68
C GLU A 14 -1.81 18.34 5.13
N GLY A 15 -0.61 18.40 4.57
CA GLY A 15 0.07 17.23 4.02
C GLY A 15 -0.10 17.02 2.51
N MET A 16 -0.86 17.86 1.80
CA MET A 16 -0.85 17.79 0.34
C MET A 16 0.54 18.03 -0.25
N TRP A 17 1.37 18.88 0.38
CA TRP A 17 2.72 19.19 -0.10
C TRP A 17 3.78 18.21 0.45
N LYS A 18 3.38 17.18 1.21
CA LYS A 18 4.31 16.13 1.61
C LYS A 18 4.61 15.28 0.37
N GLU A 19 5.89 15.02 0.15
CA GLU A 19 6.29 14.02 -0.84
C GLU A 19 5.60 12.70 -0.53
N GLN A 20 4.89 12.16 -1.52
CA GLN A 20 4.32 10.84 -1.40
C GLN A 20 5.49 9.84 -1.35
N PRO A 21 5.45 8.85 -0.45
CA PRO A 21 6.46 7.82 -0.43
C PRO A 21 6.49 7.12 -1.80
N ALA A 22 7.69 6.76 -2.26
CA ALA A 22 7.85 6.05 -3.53
C ALA A 22 7.07 4.73 -3.46
N LEU A 23 6.01 4.60 -4.25
CA LEU A 23 5.24 3.36 -4.33
C LEU A 23 5.76 2.55 -5.51
N LEU A 24 6.00 1.27 -5.28
CA LEU A 24 6.40 0.32 -6.31
C LEU A 24 5.28 -0.69 -6.54
N GLU A 25 5.12 -1.12 -7.78
CA GLU A 25 4.27 -2.25 -8.13
C GLU A 25 5.16 -3.49 -8.31
N MET A 26 4.77 -4.60 -7.71
CA MET A 26 5.55 -5.84 -7.73
C MET A 26 4.61 -7.03 -7.85
N GLU A 27 5.02 -8.00 -8.67
CA GLU A 27 4.35 -9.28 -8.75
C GLU A 27 4.87 -10.22 -7.66
N VAL A 28 3.97 -10.73 -6.82
CA VAL A 28 4.27 -11.68 -5.75
C VAL A 28 3.33 -12.86 -5.91
N GLU A 29 3.90 -14.06 -6.18
CA GLU A 29 3.14 -15.29 -6.37
C GLU A 29 1.98 -15.14 -7.38
N GLY A 30 2.21 -14.43 -8.49
CA GLY A 30 1.19 -14.21 -9.54
C GLY A 30 0.16 -13.12 -9.24
N ARG A 31 0.36 -12.31 -8.19
CA ARG A 31 -0.51 -11.18 -7.82
C ARG A 31 0.24 -9.88 -7.91
N LEU A 32 -0.41 -8.84 -8.42
CA LEU A 32 0.17 -7.51 -8.49
C LEU A 32 -0.14 -6.75 -7.21
N LEU A 33 0.90 -6.39 -6.45
CA LEU A 33 0.81 -5.64 -5.20
C LEU A 33 1.42 -4.26 -5.37
N GLN A 34 0.83 -3.29 -4.67
CA GLN A 34 1.47 -2.00 -4.44
C GLN A 34 2.19 -2.04 -3.09
N ILE A 35 3.47 -1.70 -3.09
CA ILE A 35 4.33 -1.76 -1.91
C ILE A 35 5.00 -0.41 -1.69
N MET A 36 5.12 -0.04 -0.43
CA MET A 36 5.92 1.07 0.04
C MET A 36 7.23 0.51 0.59
N PRO A 37 8.37 0.72 -0.07
CA PRO A 37 9.67 0.26 0.42
C PRO A 37 10.00 0.97 1.74
N VAL A 38 10.38 0.20 2.75
CA VAL A 38 10.86 0.70 4.05
C VAL A 38 12.38 0.82 4.02
N ASN A 39 13.04 -0.12 3.33
CA ASN A 39 14.48 -0.13 3.05
C ASN A 39 14.74 -0.94 1.77
N GLU A 40 16.01 -1.20 1.44
CA GLU A 40 16.40 -1.93 0.22
C GLU A 40 15.93 -3.40 0.19
N ARG A 41 15.58 -3.99 1.34
CA ARG A 41 15.25 -5.42 1.49
C ARG A 41 13.83 -5.67 1.95
N SER A 42 13.15 -4.68 2.51
CA SER A 42 11.77 -4.83 2.98
C SER A 42 10.88 -3.66 2.58
N GLY A 43 9.60 -3.98 2.42
CA GLY A 43 8.56 -3.02 2.11
C GLY A 43 7.24 -3.45 2.75
N VAL A 44 6.30 -2.52 2.80
CA VAL A 44 4.96 -2.73 3.36
C VAL A 44 3.95 -2.77 2.23
N ILE A 45 3.10 -3.79 2.20
CA ILE A 45 1.99 -3.86 1.25
C ILE A 45 1.04 -2.69 1.53
N VAL A 46 0.82 -1.85 0.53
CA VAL A 46 -0.19 -0.79 0.59
C VAL A 46 -1.54 -1.34 0.17
N ARG A 47 -1.58 -2.14 -0.91
CA ARG A 47 -2.79 -2.82 -1.39
C ARG A 47 -2.50 -3.90 -2.43
N LEU A 48 -3.47 -4.77 -2.62
CA LEU A 48 -3.59 -5.63 -3.79
C LEU A 48 -4.12 -4.80 -4.98
N ILE A 49 -3.42 -4.86 -6.12
CA ILE A 49 -3.85 -4.24 -7.38
C ILE A 49 -4.58 -5.28 -8.26
N ASN A 50 -4.02 -6.47 -8.38
CA ASN A 50 -4.57 -7.54 -9.21
C ASN A 50 -4.40 -8.90 -8.52
N GLY A 51 -5.48 -9.67 -8.47
CA GLY A 51 -5.56 -10.98 -7.82
C GLY A 51 -7.00 -11.50 -7.81
N SER A 52 -7.18 -12.70 -7.27
CA SER A 52 -8.50 -13.30 -7.05
C SER A 52 -9.23 -12.61 -5.90
N LEU A 53 -10.57 -12.69 -5.88
CA LEU A 53 -11.38 -12.23 -4.75
C LEU A 53 -10.96 -12.86 -3.42
N TYR A 54 -10.50 -14.11 -3.45
CA TYR A 54 -10.04 -14.81 -2.25
C TYR A 54 -8.73 -14.25 -1.70
N ASP A 55 -7.90 -13.62 -2.53
CA ASP A 55 -6.63 -13.05 -2.09
C ASP A 55 -6.82 -11.83 -1.16
N TYR A 56 -7.96 -11.14 -1.26
CA TYR A 56 -8.33 -10.09 -0.31
C TYR A 56 -8.64 -10.62 1.09
N LEU A 57 -8.96 -11.90 1.21
CA LEU A 57 -9.25 -12.56 2.49
C LEU A 57 -8.00 -13.23 3.08
N ASP A 58 -6.96 -13.40 2.27
CA ASP A 58 -5.71 -13.96 2.72
C ASP A 58 -4.88 -12.88 3.43
N SER A 59 -4.65 -13.11 4.73
CA SER A 59 -3.78 -12.26 5.56
C SER A 59 -2.38 -12.09 4.98
N ALA A 60 -1.97 -12.97 4.07
CA ALA A 60 -0.67 -12.90 3.43
C ALA A 60 -0.50 -11.68 2.52
N TYR A 61 -1.60 -11.17 1.95
CA TYR A 61 -1.64 -10.04 1.03
C TYR A 61 -2.32 -8.80 1.63
N ALA A 62 -2.54 -8.83 2.95
CA ALA A 62 -3.22 -7.74 3.65
C ALA A 62 -2.39 -6.44 3.62
N PRO A 63 -3.05 -5.28 3.45
CA PRO A 63 -2.42 -3.98 3.65
C PRO A 63 -1.75 -3.86 5.03
N GLY A 64 -0.61 -3.19 5.08
CA GLY A 64 0.19 -3.00 6.29
C GLY A 64 1.16 -4.14 6.60
N ARG A 65 1.13 -5.25 5.86
CA ARG A 65 2.05 -6.37 6.05
C ARG A 65 3.44 -6.06 5.50
N GLU A 66 4.48 -6.38 6.26
CA GLU A 66 5.86 -6.29 5.79
C GLU A 66 6.25 -7.52 4.96
N ILE A 67 6.90 -7.29 3.82
CA ILE A 67 7.40 -8.32 2.91
C ILE A 67 8.86 -8.06 2.56
N SER A 68 9.58 -9.12 2.19
CA SER A 68 10.94 -9.00 1.67
C SER A 68 10.94 -8.68 0.18
N LEU A 69 11.69 -7.66 -0.24
CA LEU A 69 11.81 -7.22 -1.64
C LEU A 69 12.85 -8.04 -2.42
N ASN A 70 13.63 -8.88 -1.74
CA ASN A 70 14.69 -9.69 -2.36
C ASN A 70 14.17 -10.77 -3.32
N SER A 71 12.88 -11.13 -3.26
CA SER A 71 12.31 -12.24 -4.03
C SER A 71 11.81 -11.88 -5.43
N ALA A 72 11.81 -10.60 -5.81
CA ALA A 72 11.23 -10.13 -7.08
C ALA A 72 12.25 -9.96 -8.23
N GLN A 73 13.46 -10.51 -8.10
CA GLN A 73 14.53 -10.41 -9.10
C GLN A 73 14.93 -11.75 -9.76
N ASN A 74 14.04 -12.75 -9.83
CA ASN A 74 14.26 -13.94 -10.66
C ASN A 74 13.12 -14.17 -11.63
#